data_AF-A0A925ER76-F1
#
_entry.id   AF-A0A925ER76-F1
#
_cell.length_a   1.000
_cell.length_b   1.000
_cell.length_c   1.000
_cell.angle_alpha   90.00
_cell.angle_beta   90.00
_cell.angle_gamma   90.00
#
_symmetry.space_group_name_H-M   'P 1'
#
loop_
_entity.id
_entity.type
_entity.pdbx_description
1 polymer ?
#
loop_
_entity_poly.entity_id
_entity_poly.type
_entity_poly.pdbx_seq_one_letter_code
_entity_poly.pdbx_strand_id
1 'polypeptide(L)'
;MRLRLTILVFLSYVSIYSQTTIFTDVGDSYNNIDITVVDNYGPVDISNCTSVRFSMDFSFSEPWMGFGNMDSSDECPFGIPPCAGNPAMPNTGGCNSCWDFMFIEVLFDGSLVYSELIGGAGETRQIGTLSWIGCTNNAANATIRISNQNWAGDETNTFTNIVLECWDANPTAADNSPICQGDVLTLTGTISVPGDASSWIWTGMGTGMIVSPSSLITMVNNVSNGDIYTLTVTDDNNCTASDQVTAVVNPLQDATITFNDFCAGTPNGPTGIITPGGTFSFNPNPGGGVTINPVTGVISNEVGGATYTVQYTTPGPCSGMFLEMVSILPQEIATFNFLDFCVGSPNGPSGIISPGGVFTFNPIPGDGASINSSTGIITNPVGGSMYTIQYVTPGVCPGTHIEVVMVTNNITPSLGAFGPYCTSTAPVALPTVQNGISGNWSGPGIVGNQFSPVVAGVGIHSVLFTPNAGQCANTNTTSIEVIANPTGNLSGAPILCPGQCGEVMFNFSGGSGTFNINLNVSAGFFNLNIPVPGVTNSTVLTLCLSNGIPFDPATNTVNIPTFVPPGNYSLTLFLIFIISLFSTMSSNS
;
A
#
# COMPACT_ATOMS: atom_id res chain seq x y z
N MET A 1 -23.14 -42.91 -57.51
CA MET A 1 -22.67 -41.76 -58.30
C MET A 1 -21.27 -42.11 -58.82
N ARG A 2 -21.10 -42.19 -60.15
CA ARG A 2 -19.85 -42.60 -60.81
C ARG A 2 -18.75 -41.57 -60.51
N LEU A 3 -17.67 -41.98 -59.84
CA LEU A 3 -16.50 -41.12 -59.68
C LEU A 3 -15.52 -41.41 -60.82
N ARG A 4 -15.28 -40.38 -61.63
CA ARG A 4 -14.39 -40.37 -62.78
C ARG A 4 -12.94 -40.61 -62.33
N LEU A 5 -12.28 -41.56 -62.97
CA LEU A 5 -10.83 -41.73 -62.94
C LEU A 5 -10.22 -40.63 -63.85
N THR A 6 -9.73 -39.55 -63.25
CA THR A 6 -8.95 -38.54 -63.95
C THR A 6 -7.50 -39.03 -64.01
N ILE A 7 -7.07 -39.49 -65.18
CA ILE A 7 -5.66 -39.74 -65.46
C ILE A 7 -4.98 -38.37 -65.50
N LEU A 8 -4.25 -38.03 -64.44
CA LEU A 8 -3.26 -36.95 -64.46
C LEU A 8 -2.10 -37.44 -65.32
N VAL A 9 -1.99 -36.93 -66.54
CA VAL A 9 -0.75 -37.00 -67.30
C VAL A 9 0.24 -36.09 -66.58
N PHE A 10 1.24 -36.68 -65.93
CA PHE A 10 2.45 -35.96 -65.56
C PHE A 10 3.10 -35.50 -66.88
N LEU A 11 2.86 -34.25 -67.29
CA LEU A 11 3.85 -33.55 -68.08
C LEU A 11 5.05 -33.39 -67.15
N SER A 12 6.07 -34.23 -67.35
CA SER A 12 7.42 -33.89 -66.95
C SER A 12 7.75 -32.55 -67.60
N TYR A 13 7.69 -31.47 -66.84
CA TYR A 13 8.44 -30.28 -67.16
C TYR A 13 9.90 -30.74 -67.19
N VAL A 14 10.46 -30.83 -68.39
CA VAL A 14 11.91 -30.77 -68.55
C VAL A 14 12.28 -29.40 -68.00
N SER A 15 12.92 -29.36 -66.84
CA SER A 15 13.53 -28.15 -66.32
C SER A 15 14.48 -27.64 -67.39
N ILE A 16 14.11 -26.52 -68.02
CA ILE A 16 15.02 -25.78 -68.89
C ILE A 16 16.04 -25.18 -67.92
N TYR A 17 17.27 -25.66 -67.96
CA TYR A 17 18.41 -25.15 -67.18
C TYR A 17 18.41 -23.61 -67.25
N SER A 18 18.18 -22.91 -66.13
CA SER A 18 17.89 -21.47 -66.13
C SER A 18 19.13 -20.58 -66.19
N GLN A 19 20.13 -20.97 -66.95
CA GLN A 19 21.27 -20.10 -67.26
C GLN A 19 20.81 -18.88 -68.07
N THR A 20 21.20 -17.68 -67.65
CA THR A 20 20.88 -16.44 -68.36
C THR A 20 22.08 -16.02 -69.20
N THR A 21 21.92 -15.94 -70.51
CA THR A 21 22.93 -15.32 -71.37
C THR A 21 22.97 -13.81 -71.08
N ILE A 22 24.09 -13.33 -70.54
CA ILE A 22 24.29 -11.93 -70.15
C ILE A 22 25.11 -11.13 -71.16
N PHE A 23 25.82 -11.82 -72.05
CA PHE A 23 26.59 -11.20 -73.12
C PHE A 23 26.68 -12.14 -74.32
N THR A 24 26.57 -11.56 -75.53
CA THR A 24 26.87 -12.25 -76.78
C THR A 24 27.59 -11.30 -77.74
N ASP A 25 28.56 -11.82 -78.50
CA ASP A 25 29.18 -11.12 -79.62
C ASP A 25 29.33 -12.07 -80.82
N VAL A 26 29.26 -11.51 -82.02
CA VAL A 26 29.41 -12.27 -83.27
C VAL A 26 30.85 -12.71 -83.52
N GLY A 27 31.82 -12.08 -82.84
CA GLY A 27 33.25 -12.29 -83.00
C GLY A 27 33.82 -11.63 -84.25
N ASP A 28 35.11 -11.86 -84.52
CA ASP A 28 35.85 -11.23 -85.61
C ASP A 28 36.69 -12.25 -86.40
N SER A 29 37.17 -11.80 -87.56
CA SER A 29 38.01 -12.59 -88.46
C SER A 29 39.16 -11.73 -88.96
N TYR A 30 40.38 -12.23 -88.80
CA TYR A 30 41.61 -11.51 -89.09
C TYR A 30 42.45 -12.27 -90.10
N ASN A 31 42.74 -11.64 -91.24
CA ASN A 31 43.62 -12.15 -92.29
C ASN A 31 44.90 -11.32 -92.33
N ASN A 32 46.05 -12.01 -92.37
CA ASN A 32 47.39 -11.41 -92.47
C ASN A 32 47.59 -10.20 -91.54
N ILE A 33 47.35 -10.40 -90.25
CA ILE A 33 47.62 -9.42 -89.21
C ILE A 33 49.08 -9.56 -88.77
N ASP A 34 49.97 -8.92 -89.54
CA ASP A 34 51.43 -8.82 -89.30
C ASP A 34 51.83 -8.22 -87.91
N ILE A 35 50.84 -7.99 -87.05
CA ILE A 35 50.92 -7.48 -85.68
C ILE A 35 49.86 -8.16 -84.82
N THR A 36 50.06 -8.14 -83.50
CA THR A 36 49.02 -8.58 -82.56
C THR A 36 47.84 -7.62 -82.51
N VAL A 37 46.63 -8.16 -82.71
CA VAL A 37 45.36 -7.44 -82.47
C VAL A 37 44.75 -7.97 -81.17
N VAL A 38 44.24 -7.09 -80.32
CA VAL A 38 43.60 -7.46 -79.04
C VAL A 38 42.18 -6.93 -78.99
N ASP A 39 41.23 -7.85 -79.06
CA ASP A 39 39.81 -7.59 -78.87
C ASP A 39 39.47 -7.66 -77.39
N ASN A 40 38.81 -6.64 -76.86
CA ASN A 40 38.37 -6.56 -75.47
C ASN A 40 36.85 -6.51 -75.43
N TYR A 41 36.23 -7.51 -74.80
CA TYR A 41 34.80 -7.58 -74.57
C TYR A 41 34.53 -7.40 -73.07
N GLY A 42 33.78 -6.36 -72.72
CA GLY A 42 33.47 -5.98 -71.34
C GLY A 42 34.03 -4.61 -70.94
N PRO A 43 33.95 -4.24 -69.64
CA PRO A 43 33.45 -5.06 -68.53
C PRO A 43 31.96 -5.40 -68.67
N VAL A 44 31.62 -6.68 -68.48
CA VAL A 44 30.25 -7.19 -68.38
C VAL A 44 29.93 -7.38 -66.90
N ASP A 45 28.76 -6.89 -66.47
CA ASP A 45 28.30 -7.03 -65.09
C ASP A 45 27.99 -8.51 -64.77
N ILE A 46 28.68 -9.03 -63.75
CA ILE A 46 28.50 -10.38 -63.21
C ILE A 46 28.27 -10.35 -61.70
N SER A 47 27.94 -9.18 -61.12
CA SER A 47 27.81 -9.03 -59.66
C SER A 47 26.73 -9.94 -59.05
N ASN A 48 25.74 -10.29 -59.87
CA ASN A 48 24.64 -11.17 -59.46
C ASN A 48 24.90 -12.64 -59.83
N CYS A 49 26.03 -12.98 -60.43
CA CYS A 49 26.30 -14.36 -60.83
C CYS A 49 27.09 -15.08 -59.73
N THR A 50 26.67 -16.27 -59.32
CA THR A 50 27.48 -17.21 -58.51
C THR A 50 28.57 -17.87 -59.36
N SER A 51 28.24 -18.17 -60.62
CA SER A 51 29.18 -18.67 -61.61
C SER A 51 28.82 -18.15 -62.99
N VAL A 52 29.81 -18.16 -63.88
CA VAL A 52 29.62 -17.84 -65.29
C VAL A 52 30.22 -18.92 -66.17
N ARG A 53 29.62 -19.11 -67.35
CA ARG A 53 30.18 -19.91 -68.44
C ARG A 53 30.56 -19.02 -69.59
N PHE A 54 31.84 -19.00 -69.93
CA PHE A 54 32.34 -18.43 -71.17
C PHE A 54 32.37 -19.50 -72.25
N SER A 55 31.90 -19.19 -73.46
CA SER A 55 32.12 -20.02 -74.63
C SER A 55 32.35 -19.20 -75.90
N MET A 56 33.13 -19.75 -76.82
CA MET A 56 33.31 -19.20 -78.17
C MET A 56 33.66 -20.31 -79.15
N ASP A 57 33.34 -20.12 -80.42
CA ASP A 57 33.83 -20.95 -81.51
C ASP A 57 35.09 -20.32 -82.10
N PHE A 58 36.05 -21.13 -82.53
CA PHE A 58 37.24 -20.68 -83.24
C PHE A 58 37.50 -21.54 -84.47
N SER A 59 38.09 -20.95 -85.51
CA SER A 59 38.60 -21.64 -86.68
C SER A 59 39.80 -20.93 -87.28
N PHE A 60 40.69 -21.72 -87.86
CA PHE A 60 41.85 -21.26 -88.62
C PHE A 60 41.67 -21.67 -90.10
N SER A 61 42.19 -20.92 -91.06
CA SER A 61 41.99 -21.21 -92.49
C SER A 61 42.87 -22.34 -93.02
N GLU A 62 44.09 -22.46 -92.52
CA GLU A 62 45.11 -23.42 -92.99
C GLU A 62 45.45 -24.46 -91.91
N PRO A 63 45.86 -25.70 -92.26
CA PRO A 63 46.21 -26.72 -91.26
C PRO A 63 47.36 -26.25 -90.36
N TRP A 64 47.53 -26.82 -89.16
CA TRP A 64 48.70 -26.53 -88.30
C TRP A 64 49.98 -27.28 -88.69
N MET A 65 49.91 -28.34 -89.50
CA MET A 65 51.08 -29.12 -89.94
C MET A 65 51.25 -29.03 -91.46
N GLY A 66 52.42 -28.66 -91.95
CA GLY A 66 52.70 -28.67 -93.40
C GLY A 66 53.70 -27.63 -93.84
N PHE A 67 53.57 -27.17 -95.09
CA PHE A 67 54.28 -26.00 -95.61
C PHE A 67 53.20 -25.06 -96.18
N GLY A 68 53.20 -23.79 -95.75
CA GLY A 68 52.08 -22.88 -96.01
C GLY A 68 50.89 -23.18 -95.11
N ASN A 69 51.16 -23.37 -93.83
CA ASN A 69 50.29 -23.85 -92.76
C ASN A 69 50.28 -22.80 -91.63
N MET A 70 49.40 -22.93 -90.64
CA MET A 70 49.43 -22.07 -89.45
C MET A 70 50.69 -22.37 -88.63
N ASP A 71 51.56 -21.39 -88.49
CA ASP A 71 52.88 -21.49 -87.87
C ASP A 71 52.76 -21.45 -86.33
N SER A 72 52.68 -22.62 -85.71
CA SER A 72 52.67 -22.72 -84.24
C SER A 72 54.00 -22.31 -83.60
N SER A 73 54.01 -22.09 -82.28
CA SER A 73 55.19 -21.52 -81.58
C SER A 73 56.51 -22.30 -81.76
N ASP A 74 56.48 -23.62 -81.99
CA ASP A 74 57.66 -24.46 -82.22
C ASP A 74 58.05 -24.58 -83.69
N GLU A 75 57.12 -24.25 -84.60
CA GLU A 75 57.34 -24.21 -86.04
C GLU A 75 57.97 -22.90 -86.51
N CYS A 76 58.28 -21.96 -85.60
CA CYS A 76 59.01 -20.73 -85.90
C CYS A 76 60.54 -20.89 -85.78
N PRO A 77 61.29 -21.25 -86.84
CA PRO A 77 62.63 -21.80 -86.71
C PRO A 77 63.66 -21.08 -87.58
N PHE A 78 63.44 -19.81 -87.96
CA PHE A 78 64.49 -19.02 -88.63
C PHE A 78 65.57 -18.54 -87.63
N GLY A 79 66.19 -19.50 -86.93
CA GLY A 79 67.60 -19.47 -86.56
C GLY A 79 68.03 -18.93 -85.18
N ILE A 80 67.39 -19.29 -84.05
CA ILE A 80 67.82 -19.33 -82.60
C ILE A 80 66.52 -19.53 -81.74
N PRO A 81 66.52 -20.10 -80.49
CA PRO A 81 65.71 -21.30 -80.09
C PRO A 81 64.17 -21.15 -80.26
N PRO A 82 63.34 -22.22 -80.12
CA PRO A 82 61.87 -22.15 -80.28
C PRO A 82 61.27 -20.93 -79.58
N CYS A 83 60.27 -20.30 -80.20
CA CYS A 83 59.63 -19.10 -79.68
C CYS A 83 59.33 -19.27 -78.19
N ALA A 84 60.10 -18.60 -77.33
CA ALA A 84 59.84 -18.58 -75.89
C ALA A 84 58.66 -17.66 -75.52
N GLY A 85 57.84 -17.32 -76.53
CA GLY A 85 56.90 -16.22 -76.53
C GLY A 85 55.91 -16.34 -75.40
N ASN A 86 55.86 -15.30 -74.57
CA ASN A 86 54.73 -15.09 -73.70
C ASN A 86 53.57 -14.61 -74.58
N PRO A 87 52.43 -15.31 -74.66
CA PRO A 87 51.29 -14.87 -75.47
C PRO A 87 50.68 -13.54 -75.01
N ALA A 88 50.97 -13.08 -73.78
CA ALA A 88 50.64 -11.73 -73.32
C ALA A 88 51.66 -10.66 -73.79
N MET A 89 52.81 -11.06 -74.32
CA MET A 89 53.83 -10.21 -74.93
C MET A 89 54.36 -10.86 -76.23
N PRO A 90 53.50 -11.14 -77.21
CA PRO A 90 53.81 -11.96 -78.39
C PRO A 90 54.85 -11.31 -79.31
N ASN A 91 55.03 -9.99 -79.20
CA ASN A 91 56.03 -9.23 -79.94
C ASN A 91 57.45 -9.31 -79.34
N THR A 92 57.63 -10.01 -78.21
CA THR A 92 58.93 -10.19 -77.57
C THR A 92 59.59 -11.48 -78.03
N GLY A 93 60.92 -11.48 -78.17
CA GLY A 93 61.67 -12.70 -78.51
C GLY A 93 61.64 -13.12 -79.98
N GLY A 94 61.15 -12.27 -80.91
CA GLY A 94 61.22 -12.52 -82.36
C GLY A 94 60.08 -13.36 -82.94
N CYS A 95 59.00 -13.57 -82.19
CA CYS A 95 57.84 -14.37 -82.59
C CYS A 95 56.79 -13.58 -83.40
N ASN A 96 56.95 -12.27 -83.54
CA ASN A 96 56.00 -11.35 -84.18
C ASN A 96 55.80 -11.56 -85.69
N SER A 97 56.70 -12.31 -86.32
CA SER A 97 56.74 -12.48 -87.78
C SER A 97 56.57 -13.93 -88.22
N CYS A 98 55.97 -14.75 -87.37
CA CYS A 98 55.82 -16.16 -87.62
C CYS A 98 54.74 -16.79 -86.73
N TRP A 99 54.66 -16.43 -85.45
CA TRP A 99 53.77 -17.17 -84.55
C TRP A 99 52.30 -16.84 -84.82
N ASP A 100 51.57 -17.82 -85.34
CA ASP A 100 50.14 -17.73 -85.52
C ASP A 100 49.43 -18.25 -84.28
N PHE A 101 48.62 -17.40 -83.66
CA PHE A 101 47.93 -17.79 -82.43
C PHE A 101 46.65 -17.03 -82.19
N MET A 102 45.86 -17.62 -81.30
CA MET A 102 44.75 -16.98 -80.62
C MET A 102 44.91 -17.22 -79.11
N PHE A 103 45.02 -16.15 -78.34
CA PHE A 103 45.17 -16.20 -76.89
C PHE A 103 43.97 -15.55 -76.23
N ILE A 104 43.20 -16.37 -75.50
CA ILE A 104 41.97 -15.97 -74.84
C ILE A 104 42.29 -15.80 -73.35
N GLU A 105 41.83 -14.70 -72.77
CA GLU A 105 41.89 -14.43 -71.35
C GLU A 105 40.50 -14.05 -70.84
N VAL A 106 40.06 -14.64 -69.72
CA VAL A 106 38.90 -14.18 -68.97
C VAL A 106 39.39 -13.62 -67.66
N LEU A 107 38.99 -12.39 -67.36
CA LEU A 107 39.39 -11.65 -66.17
C LEU A 107 38.15 -11.31 -65.34
N PHE A 108 38.22 -11.53 -64.03
CA PHE A 108 37.24 -11.05 -63.05
C PHE A 108 37.83 -9.88 -62.28
N ASP A 109 37.17 -8.72 -62.31
CA ASP A 109 37.64 -7.46 -61.73
C ASP A 109 39.11 -7.13 -62.09
N GLY A 110 39.50 -7.46 -63.33
CA GLY A 110 40.85 -7.24 -63.86
C GLY A 110 41.89 -8.31 -63.46
N SER A 111 41.52 -9.30 -62.65
CA SER A 111 42.38 -10.44 -62.31
C SER A 111 42.13 -11.60 -63.27
N LEU A 112 43.19 -12.17 -63.86
CA LEU A 112 43.08 -13.32 -64.75
C LEU A 112 42.54 -14.55 -64.00
N VAL A 113 41.45 -15.13 -64.49
CA VAL A 113 40.81 -16.33 -63.91
C VAL A 113 40.83 -17.54 -64.85
N TYR A 114 40.94 -17.29 -66.16
CA TYR A 114 41.11 -18.33 -67.17
C TYR A 114 41.91 -17.79 -68.34
N SER A 115 42.72 -18.66 -68.94
CA SER A 115 43.42 -18.36 -70.19
C SER A 115 43.56 -19.62 -71.04
N GLU A 116 43.44 -19.48 -72.35
CA GLU A 116 43.66 -20.54 -73.33
C GLU A 116 44.51 -20.02 -74.47
N LEU A 117 45.52 -20.79 -74.85
CA LEU A 117 46.37 -20.49 -76.00
C LEU A 117 46.15 -21.55 -77.08
N ILE A 118 45.70 -21.11 -78.26
CA ILE A 118 45.66 -21.92 -79.47
C ILE A 118 46.79 -21.45 -80.38
N GLY A 119 47.58 -22.39 -80.90
CA GLY A 119 48.82 -22.12 -81.64
C GLY A 119 50.09 -22.29 -80.80
N GLY A 120 49.99 -22.87 -79.61
CA GLY A 120 51.16 -23.33 -78.84
C GLY A 120 51.85 -24.54 -79.48
N ALA A 121 52.97 -24.98 -78.90
CA ALA A 121 53.75 -26.07 -79.46
C ALA A 121 52.96 -27.38 -79.58
N GLY A 122 52.95 -27.99 -80.77
CA GLY A 122 52.20 -29.21 -81.06
C GLY A 122 50.68 -29.03 -81.17
N GLU A 123 50.20 -27.82 -81.44
CA GLU A 123 48.78 -27.55 -81.70
C GLU A 123 48.26 -28.34 -82.91
N THR A 124 47.02 -28.81 -82.81
CA THR A 124 46.34 -29.53 -83.90
C THR A 124 44.89 -29.10 -84.08
N ARG A 125 44.35 -28.29 -83.17
CA ARG A 125 42.96 -27.85 -83.17
C ARG A 125 42.75 -26.80 -84.26
N GLN A 126 42.23 -27.25 -85.38
CA GLN A 126 41.91 -26.38 -86.53
C GLN A 126 40.64 -25.55 -86.33
N ILE A 127 39.66 -26.18 -85.69
CA ILE A 127 38.32 -25.64 -85.43
C ILE A 127 37.83 -26.27 -84.13
N GLY A 128 37.08 -25.52 -83.35
CA GLY A 128 36.49 -26.04 -82.13
C GLY A 128 35.65 -25.01 -81.39
N THR A 129 35.11 -25.45 -80.26
CA THR A 129 34.40 -24.61 -79.31
C THR A 129 35.19 -24.61 -78.01
N LEU A 130 35.60 -23.44 -77.54
CA LEU A 130 36.10 -23.25 -76.18
C LEU A 130 34.92 -23.06 -75.25
N SER A 131 34.96 -23.71 -74.09
CA SER A 131 33.96 -23.56 -73.04
C SER A 131 34.63 -23.70 -71.68
N TRP A 132 34.41 -22.71 -70.81
CA TRP A 132 34.97 -22.66 -69.47
C TRP A 132 33.92 -22.16 -68.49
N ILE A 133 33.90 -22.74 -67.29
CA ILE A 133 33.02 -22.35 -66.19
C ILE A 133 33.88 -21.92 -65.02
N GLY A 134 33.54 -20.79 -64.40
CA GLY A 134 34.24 -20.27 -63.23
C GLY A 134 33.29 -19.70 -62.19
N CYS A 135 33.61 -19.94 -60.91
CA CYS A 135 32.95 -19.27 -59.78
C CYS A 135 33.38 -17.81 -59.73
N THR A 136 32.42 -16.89 -59.66
CA THR A 136 32.70 -15.45 -59.64
C THR A 136 33.36 -15.01 -58.35
N ASN A 137 33.08 -15.70 -57.24
CA ASN A 137 33.53 -15.34 -55.89
C ASN A 137 33.23 -13.87 -55.54
N ASN A 138 32.03 -13.41 -55.87
CA ASN A 138 31.54 -12.03 -55.69
C ASN A 138 32.27 -10.97 -56.54
N ALA A 139 32.92 -11.38 -57.63
CA ALA A 139 33.44 -10.43 -58.60
C ALA A 139 32.31 -9.59 -59.22
N ALA A 140 32.56 -8.30 -59.43
CA ALA A 140 31.57 -7.40 -60.01
C ALA A 140 31.53 -7.46 -61.53
N ASN A 141 32.68 -7.64 -62.19
CA ASN A 141 32.78 -7.56 -63.65
C ASN A 141 33.63 -8.67 -64.26
N ALA A 142 33.21 -9.15 -65.44
CA ALA A 142 33.99 -10.01 -66.31
C ALA A 142 34.51 -9.23 -67.52
N THR A 143 35.74 -9.49 -67.95
CA THR A 143 36.30 -9.01 -69.21
C THR A 143 36.91 -10.17 -69.96
N ILE A 144 36.58 -10.31 -71.24
CA ILE A 144 37.18 -11.30 -72.14
C ILE A 144 38.17 -10.55 -73.03
N ARG A 145 39.39 -11.05 -73.15
CA ARG A 145 40.40 -10.55 -74.09
C ARG A 145 40.77 -11.65 -75.06
N ILE A 146 40.77 -11.33 -76.35
CA ILE A 146 41.20 -12.25 -77.39
C ILE A 146 42.32 -11.57 -78.17
N SER A 147 43.53 -12.10 -78.03
CA SER A 147 44.71 -11.63 -78.77
C SER A 147 44.96 -12.55 -79.96
N ASN A 148 45.04 -11.99 -81.16
CA ASN A 148 45.25 -12.73 -82.40
C ASN A 148 46.53 -12.28 -83.10
N GLN A 149 47.19 -13.20 -83.80
CA GLN A 149 48.28 -12.93 -84.75
C GLN A 149 48.28 -13.99 -85.87
N ASN A 150 48.55 -13.57 -87.11
CA ASN A 150 48.89 -14.44 -88.24
C ASN A 150 49.73 -13.70 -89.30
N TRP A 151 50.51 -14.41 -90.13
CA TRP A 151 51.59 -13.78 -90.91
C TRP A 151 51.53 -13.96 -92.45
N ALA A 152 50.73 -14.88 -92.98
CA ALA A 152 50.57 -15.06 -94.43
C ALA A 152 49.21 -14.61 -94.97
N GLY A 153 49.20 -14.19 -96.25
CA GLY A 153 48.00 -13.69 -96.95
C GLY A 153 46.84 -14.69 -97.06
N ASP A 154 47.14 -15.98 -96.93
CA ASP A 154 46.17 -17.08 -96.99
C ASP A 154 45.75 -17.59 -95.58
N GLU A 155 46.35 -17.05 -94.51
CA GLU A 155 46.04 -17.40 -93.12
C GLU A 155 44.96 -16.47 -92.56
N THR A 156 43.99 -17.05 -91.87
CA THR A 156 42.88 -16.33 -91.25
C THR A 156 42.48 -16.97 -89.94
N ASN A 157 42.49 -16.18 -88.87
CA ASN A 157 42.03 -16.58 -87.54
C ASN A 157 40.62 -16.03 -87.39
N THR A 158 39.66 -16.89 -87.14
CA THR A 158 38.26 -16.50 -86.94
C THR A 158 37.79 -17.00 -85.59
N PHE A 159 37.11 -16.15 -84.84
CA PHE A 159 36.34 -16.56 -83.69
C PHE A 159 34.93 -16.01 -83.80
N THR A 160 33.95 -16.80 -83.38
CA THR A 160 32.54 -16.43 -83.45
C THR A 160 31.79 -16.90 -82.22
N ASN A 161 30.53 -16.49 -82.10
CA ASN A 161 29.63 -16.95 -81.05
C ASN A 161 30.23 -16.79 -79.65
N ILE A 162 30.79 -15.62 -79.35
CA ILE A 162 31.24 -15.33 -77.99
C ILE A 162 29.99 -15.22 -77.13
N VAL A 163 29.92 -16.02 -76.07
CA VAL A 163 28.79 -16.06 -75.16
C VAL A 163 29.30 -16.07 -73.72
N LEU A 164 28.68 -15.27 -72.87
CA LEU A 164 28.81 -15.36 -71.42
C LEU A 164 27.43 -15.65 -70.82
N GLU A 165 27.32 -16.77 -70.13
CA GLU A 165 26.12 -17.15 -69.37
C GLU A 165 26.36 -17.01 -67.87
N CYS A 166 25.30 -16.71 -67.14
CA CYS A 166 25.28 -16.46 -65.71
C CYS A 166 24.34 -17.45 -65.01
N TRP A 167 24.80 -17.99 -63.88
CA TRP A 167 23.97 -18.62 -62.87
C TRP A 167 23.83 -17.65 -61.69
N ASP A 168 22.61 -17.29 -61.31
CA ASP A 168 22.30 -16.37 -60.21
C ASP A 168 21.64 -17.12 -59.04
N ALA A 169 22.47 -17.88 -58.32
CA ALA A 169 22.08 -18.58 -57.11
C ALA A 169 22.38 -17.78 -55.84
N ASN A 170 22.39 -16.44 -55.93
CA ASN A 170 22.68 -15.60 -54.77
C ASN A 170 21.60 -15.72 -53.69
N PRO A 171 21.97 -16.02 -52.43
CA PRO A 171 21.04 -16.07 -51.31
C PRO A 171 20.73 -14.68 -50.75
N THR A 172 19.56 -14.58 -50.10
CA THR A 172 19.26 -13.53 -49.13
C THR A 172 18.78 -14.18 -47.84
N ALA A 173 19.40 -13.82 -46.72
CA ALA A 173 19.11 -14.31 -45.40
C ALA A 173 18.30 -13.27 -44.59
N ALA A 174 17.19 -13.71 -44.00
CA ALA A 174 16.37 -12.89 -43.12
C ALA A 174 15.90 -13.69 -41.91
N ASP A 175 15.50 -12.99 -40.85
CA ASP A 175 14.84 -13.56 -39.68
C ASP A 175 13.65 -12.71 -39.22
N ASN A 176 12.92 -13.19 -38.20
CA ASN A 176 11.81 -12.47 -37.58
C ASN A 176 12.21 -11.67 -36.32
N SER A 177 13.50 -11.40 -36.13
CA SER A 177 13.97 -10.64 -34.98
C SER A 177 13.63 -9.14 -35.10
N PRO A 178 13.50 -8.39 -33.98
CA PRO A 178 13.76 -8.79 -32.60
C PRO A 178 12.66 -9.68 -31.98
N ILE A 179 13.06 -10.73 -31.23
CA ILE A 179 12.17 -11.61 -30.46
C ILE A 179 12.48 -11.56 -28.95
N CYS A 180 11.65 -12.16 -28.10
CA CYS A 180 11.93 -12.28 -26.67
C CYS A 180 12.67 -13.57 -26.32
N GLN A 181 13.42 -13.55 -25.21
CA GLN A 181 14.11 -14.73 -24.72
C GLN A 181 13.12 -15.87 -24.47
N GLY A 182 13.37 -17.02 -25.11
CA GLY A 182 12.50 -18.19 -25.06
C GLY A 182 11.55 -18.31 -26.25
N ASP A 183 11.37 -17.26 -27.04
CA ASP A 183 10.63 -17.33 -28.31
C ASP A 183 11.44 -18.09 -29.37
N VAL A 184 10.72 -18.56 -30.40
CA VAL A 184 11.30 -19.27 -31.54
C VAL A 184 11.70 -18.27 -32.62
N LEU A 185 12.96 -18.31 -33.06
CA LEU A 185 13.43 -17.57 -34.23
C LEU A 185 13.06 -18.36 -35.50
N THR A 186 12.54 -17.66 -36.51
CA THR A 186 12.30 -18.21 -37.84
C THR A 186 13.28 -17.59 -38.82
N LEU A 187 14.12 -18.42 -39.44
CA LEU A 187 14.99 -18.02 -40.54
C LEU A 187 14.24 -18.19 -41.85
N THR A 188 14.34 -17.19 -42.73
CA THR A 188 13.79 -17.19 -44.08
C THR A 188 14.89 -16.90 -45.07
N GLY A 189 15.11 -17.84 -45.99
CA GLY A 189 16.05 -17.74 -47.08
C GLY A 189 15.32 -17.58 -48.40
N THR A 190 15.84 -16.72 -49.26
CA THR A 190 15.45 -16.64 -50.68
C THR A 190 16.67 -16.79 -51.57
N ILE A 191 16.46 -17.25 -52.80
CA ILE A 191 17.48 -17.38 -53.84
C ILE A 191 16.99 -16.56 -55.03
N SER A 192 17.84 -15.73 -55.63
CA SER A 192 17.47 -14.87 -56.77
C SER A 192 16.80 -15.67 -57.90
N VAL A 193 17.46 -16.74 -58.36
CA VAL A 193 16.94 -17.69 -59.33
C VAL A 193 17.03 -19.09 -58.74
N PRO A 194 15.95 -19.61 -58.11
CA PRO A 194 15.99 -20.93 -57.46
C PRO A 194 16.30 -22.11 -58.39
N GLY A 195 16.11 -21.94 -59.70
CA GLY A 195 16.44 -22.95 -60.71
C GLY A 195 17.95 -23.13 -60.94
N ASP A 196 18.77 -22.16 -60.53
CA ASP A 196 20.23 -22.20 -60.70
C ASP A 196 20.93 -22.86 -59.50
N ALA A 197 20.18 -23.14 -58.42
CA ALA A 197 20.70 -23.71 -57.18
C ALA A 197 20.54 -25.23 -57.13
N SER A 198 21.64 -25.93 -56.83
CA SER A 198 21.65 -27.38 -56.64
C SER A 198 21.40 -27.78 -55.18
N SER A 199 21.81 -26.96 -54.22
CA SER A 199 21.56 -27.18 -52.78
C SER A 199 21.69 -25.91 -51.95
N TRP A 200 21.16 -25.93 -50.72
CA TRP A 200 21.30 -24.86 -49.74
C TRP A 200 21.36 -25.41 -48.33
N ILE A 201 22.08 -24.70 -47.46
CA ILE A 201 22.24 -25.07 -46.06
C ILE A 201 22.39 -23.84 -45.17
N TRP A 202 21.64 -23.83 -44.08
CA TRP A 202 21.83 -22.91 -42.96
C TRP A 202 22.88 -23.45 -42.00
N THR A 203 23.79 -22.58 -41.57
CA THR A 203 24.74 -22.84 -40.50
C THR A 203 24.61 -21.76 -39.43
N GLY A 204 24.95 -22.08 -38.18
CA GLY A 204 24.83 -21.17 -37.06
C GLY A 204 26.15 -21.05 -36.29
N MET A 205 26.48 -19.82 -35.88
CA MET A 205 27.53 -19.52 -34.92
C MET A 205 26.88 -18.93 -33.67
N GLY A 206 26.70 -19.77 -32.64
CA GLY A 206 25.95 -19.38 -31.46
C GLY A 206 25.42 -20.57 -30.66
N THR A 207 24.47 -20.31 -29.76
CA THR A 207 23.83 -21.36 -28.96
C THR A 207 22.62 -21.98 -29.63
N GLY A 208 21.97 -21.26 -30.56
CA GLY A 208 20.75 -21.71 -31.20
C GLY A 208 20.93 -22.94 -32.09
N MET A 209 19.96 -23.86 -32.02
CA MET A 209 19.94 -25.09 -32.82
C MET A 209 18.92 -24.99 -33.96
N ILE A 210 19.41 -25.04 -35.20
CA ILE A 210 18.58 -25.04 -36.41
C ILE A 210 17.85 -26.38 -36.55
N VAL A 211 16.53 -26.35 -36.68
CA VAL A 211 15.69 -27.56 -36.74
C VAL A 211 15.84 -28.31 -38.07
N SER A 212 15.90 -27.57 -39.19
CA SER A 212 16.02 -28.14 -40.54
C SER A 212 16.96 -27.29 -41.38
N PRO A 213 18.28 -27.55 -41.34
CA PRO A 213 19.28 -26.72 -42.01
C PRO A 213 19.13 -26.61 -43.53
N SER A 214 18.60 -27.65 -44.19
CA SER A 214 18.40 -27.69 -45.64
C SER A 214 17.03 -27.18 -46.09
N SER A 215 16.29 -26.47 -45.23
CA SER A 215 15.04 -25.80 -45.59
C SER A 215 15.28 -24.31 -45.71
N LEU A 216 14.76 -23.68 -46.78
CA LEU A 216 14.82 -22.22 -46.95
C LEU A 216 14.06 -21.50 -45.82
N ILE A 217 13.00 -22.11 -45.29
CA ILE A 217 12.30 -21.62 -44.09
C ILE A 217 12.51 -22.63 -42.97
N THR A 218 13.12 -22.20 -41.88
CA THR A 218 13.47 -23.08 -40.76
C THR A 218 13.36 -22.36 -39.42
N MET A 219 13.24 -23.12 -38.35
CA MET A 219 13.18 -22.57 -37.00
C MET A 219 14.48 -22.79 -36.26
N VAL A 220 14.77 -21.91 -35.31
CA VAL A 220 15.90 -22.04 -34.40
C VAL A 220 15.41 -21.98 -32.96
N ASN A 221 15.77 -23.00 -32.18
CA ASN A 221 15.48 -23.09 -30.75
C ASN A 221 16.69 -22.65 -29.93
N ASN A 222 16.46 -22.14 -28.72
CA ASN A 222 17.53 -21.72 -27.79
C ASN A 222 18.50 -20.68 -28.38
N VAL A 223 17.97 -19.77 -29.20
CA VAL A 223 18.75 -18.66 -29.76
C VAL A 223 19.14 -17.68 -28.65
N SER A 224 20.38 -17.20 -28.71
CA SER A 224 20.88 -16.11 -27.87
C SER A 224 21.01 -14.82 -28.68
N ASN A 225 20.98 -13.68 -27.99
CA ASN A 225 21.21 -12.39 -28.63
C ASN A 225 22.62 -12.34 -29.24
N GLY A 226 22.72 -12.04 -30.53
CA GLY A 226 23.98 -11.98 -31.26
C GLY A 226 24.39 -13.30 -31.92
N ASP A 227 23.59 -14.37 -31.83
CA ASP A 227 23.81 -15.57 -32.64
C ASP A 227 23.73 -15.20 -34.13
N ILE A 228 24.66 -15.72 -34.95
CA ILE A 228 24.74 -15.45 -36.39
C ILE A 228 24.32 -16.69 -37.16
N TYR A 229 23.47 -16.52 -38.17
CA TYR A 229 23.04 -17.59 -39.07
C TYR A 229 23.40 -17.27 -40.50
N THR A 230 24.10 -18.19 -41.16
CA THR A 230 24.58 -18.05 -42.53
C THR A 230 23.86 -19.03 -43.43
N LEU A 231 23.21 -18.53 -44.48
CA LEU A 231 22.66 -19.32 -45.57
C LEU A 231 23.72 -19.44 -46.66
N THR A 232 24.17 -20.67 -46.94
CA THR A 232 25.06 -20.96 -48.07
C THR A 232 24.27 -21.71 -49.14
N VAL A 233 24.31 -21.19 -50.37
CA VAL A 233 23.70 -21.80 -51.55
C VAL A 233 24.81 -22.28 -52.47
N THR A 234 24.65 -23.48 -53.04
CA THR A 234 25.53 -24.05 -54.06
C THR A 234 24.76 -24.09 -55.37
N ASP A 235 25.35 -23.57 -56.44
CA ASP A 235 24.77 -23.63 -57.79
C ASP A 235 25.04 -24.99 -58.48
N ASP A 236 24.51 -25.17 -59.69
CA ASP A 236 24.70 -26.38 -60.50
C ASP A 236 26.16 -26.61 -60.93
N ASN A 237 27.00 -25.59 -60.86
CA ASN A 237 28.42 -25.63 -61.21
C ASN A 237 29.32 -25.83 -59.97
N ASN A 238 28.74 -26.19 -58.82
CA ASN A 238 29.41 -26.33 -57.52
C ASN A 238 30.04 -25.04 -56.97
N CYS A 239 29.63 -23.88 -57.45
CA CYS A 239 30.03 -22.59 -56.91
C CYS A 239 29.09 -22.15 -55.79
N THR A 240 29.63 -21.48 -54.77
CA THR A 240 28.85 -21.12 -53.57
C THR A 240 28.77 -19.62 -53.37
N ALA A 241 27.58 -19.14 -53.00
CA ALA A 241 27.39 -17.81 -52.41
C ALA A 241 26.74 -17.95 -51.03
N SER A 242 26.94 -16.93 -50.17
CA SER A 242 26.36 -16.91 -48.84
C SER A 242 25.90 -15.52 -48.42
N ASP A 243 24.89 -15.51 -47.57
CA ASP A 243 24.40 -14.32 -46.88
C ASP A 243 24.11 -14.69 -45.40
N GLN A 244 24.11 -13.71 -44.51
CA GLN A 244 23.97 -13.95 -43.08
C GLN A 244 23.05 -12.95 -42.40
N VAL A 245 22.39 -13.42 -41.33
CA VAL A 245 21.58 -12.60 -40.43
C VAL A 245 22.05 -12.78 -38.98
N THR A 246 21.95 -11.73 -38.17
CA THR A 246 22.28 -11.77 -36.74
C THR A 246 21.00 -11.63 -35.93
N ALA A 247 20.73 -12.61 -35.06
CA ALA A 247 19.52 -12.64 -34.27
C ALA A 247 19.56 -11.60 -33.15
N VAL A 248 18.50 -10.80 -33.04
CA VAL A 248 18.27 -9.89 -31.92
C VAL A 248 17.28 -10.53 -30.94
N VAL A 249 17.74 -10.85 -29.74
CA VAL A 249 16.92 -11.47 -28.69
C VAL A 249 16.91 -10.59 -27.45
N ASN A 250 15.75 -10.06 -27.10
CA ASN A 250 15.58 -9.21 -25.94
C ASN A 250 15.38 -10.09 -24.68
N PRO A 251 16.08 -9.81 -23.57
CA PRO A 251 15.86 -10.54 -22.33
C PRO A 251 14.45 -10.30 -21.79
N LEU A 252 13.90 -11.28 -21.06
CA LEU A 252 12.66 -11.07 -20.31
C LEU A 252 12.89 -10.01 -19.23
N GLN A 253 11.91 -9.12 -19.05
CA GLN A 253 11.98 -8.10 -18.02
C GLN A 253 11.57 -8.64 -16.65
N ASP A 254 12.27 -8.19 -15.61
CA ASP A 254 11.95 -8.52 -14.23
C ASP A 254 10.86 -7.57 -13.71
N ALA A 255 9.68 -8.14 -13.45
CA ALA A 255 8.51 -7.42 -12.95
C ALA A 255 8.38 -7.43 -11.43
N THR A 256 9.37 -7.92 -10.68
CA THR A 256 9.29 -7.95 -9.21
C THR A 256 9.14 -6.53 -8.64
N ILE A 257 8.21 -6.43 -7.68
CA ILE A 257 7.92 -5.24 -6.87
C ILE A 257 7.80 -5.67 -5.41
N THR A 258 7.69 -4.71 -4.49
CA THR A 258 7.31 -4.94 -3.09
C THR A 258 6.13 -4.04 -2.74
N PHE A 259 5.05 -4.60 -2.21
CA PHE A 259 3.90 -3.82 -1.75
C PHE A 259 3.56 -4.20 -0.31
N ASN A 260 4.03 -3.39 0.65
CA ASN A 260 3.79 -3.65 2.06
C ASN A 260 2.33 -3.40 2.44
N ASP A 261 1.83 -4.20 3.37
CA ASP A 261 0.54 -3.98 4.04
C ASP A 261 0.48 -2.58 4.68
N PHE A 262 -0.69 -1.95 4.66
CA PHE A 262 -0.87 -0.59 5.15
C PHE A 262 -2.25 -0.38 5.78
N CYS A 263 -2.39 0.68 6.59
CA CYS A 263 -3.64 1.01 7.27
C CYS A 263 -4.62 1.74 6.35
N ALA A 264 -5.90 1.38 6.42
CA ALA A 264 -6.95 2.06 5.65
C ALA A 264 -6.91 3.60 5.86
N GLY A 265 -6.99 4.35 4.75
CA GLY A 265 -6.94 5.81 4.74
C GLY A 265 -5.54 6.44 4.87
N THR A 266 -4.48 5.64 4.91
CA THR A 266 -3.09 6.16 4.95
C THR A 266 -2.42 6.16 3.57
N PRO A 267 -1.39 7.00 3.33
CA PRO A 267 -0.60 6.95 2.11
C PRO A 267 -0.04 5.55 1.85
N ASN A 268 -0.17 5.09 0.61
CA ASN A 268 0.22 3.74 0.20
C ASN A 268 0.87 3.74 -1.18
N GLY A 269 1.49 2.62 -1.54
CA GLY A 269 2.03 2.39 -2.86
C GLY A 269 3.15 1.35 -2.86
N PRO A 270 3.43 0.77 -4.04
CA PRO A 270 4.51 -0.19 -4.20
C PRO A 270 5.88 0.51 -4.09
N THR A 271 6.87 -0.26 -3.69
CA THR A 271 8.29 0.10 -3.60
C THR A 271 9.12 -1.01 -4.24
N GLY A 272 10.44 -0.84 -4.32
CA GLY A 272 11.33 -1.89 -4.81
C GLY A 272 11.06 -2.34 -6.25
N ILE A 273 10.58 -1.44 -7.12
CA ILE A 273 10.24 -1.75 -8.52
C ILE A 273 11.54 -1.99 -9.30
N ILE A 274 11.79 -3.24 -9.70
CA ILE A 274 13.03 -3.63 -10.40
C ILE A 274 13.10 -3.03 -11.81
N THR A 275 12.02 -3.12 -12.58
CA THR A 275 11.91 -2.51 -13.92
C THR A 275 10.84 -1.41 -13.93
N PRO A 276 11.21 -0.11 -13.85
CA PRO A 276 10.26 1.00 -13.83
C PRO A 276 9.53 1.25 -15.16
N GLY A 277 8.45 2.03 -15.12
CA GLY A 277 7.71 2.47 -16.30
C GLY A 277 6.59 1.52 -16.77
N GLY A 278 6.33 0.45 -16.01
CA GLY A 278 5.23 -0.47 -16.23
C GLY A 278 3.88 0.06 -15.74
N THR A 279 2.87 -0.81 -15.73
CA THR A 279 1.51 -0.49 -15.30
C THR A 279 1.04 -1.36 -14.14
N PHE A 280 0.33 -0.76 -13.20
CA PHE A 280 -0.33 -1.45 -12.09
C PHE A 280 -1.80 -1.71 -12.41
N SER A 281 -2.30 -2.87 -12.01
CA SER A 281 -3.71 -3.24 -12.08
C SER A 281 -4.07 -4.22 -10.96
N PHE A 282 -5.37 -4.49 -10.78
CA PHE A 282 -5.80 -5.59 -9.92
C PHE A 282 -6.05 -6.85 -10.76
N ASN A 283 -5.63 -8.01 -10.24
CA ASN A 283 -5.93 -9.30 -10.87
C ASN A 283 -6.23 -10.39 -9.82
N PRO A 284 -7.50 -10.78 -9.63
CA PRO A 284 -8.70 -10.30 -10.34
C PRO A 284 -9.11 -8.88 -9.92
N ASN A 285 -9.96 -8.22 -10.72
CA ASN A 285 -10.57 -6.95 -10.33
C ASN A 285 -11.48 -7.18 -9.10
N PRO A 286 -11.24 -6.50 -7.96
CA PRO A 286 -12.01 -6.69 -6.73
C PRO A 286 -13.47 -6.23 -6.81
N GLY A 287 -13.83 -5.40 -7.81
CA GLY A 287 -15.15 -4.76 -7.86
C GLY A 287 -15.35 -3.73 -6.73
N GLY A 288 -16.60 -3.33 -6.47
CA GLY A 288 -16.93 -2.47 -5.32
C GLY A 288 -16.42 -1.02 -5.38
N GLY A 289 -15.91 -0.55 -6.52
CA GLY A 289 -15.43 0.84 -6.69
C GLY A 289 -14.01 1.11 -6.18
N VAL A 290 -13.30 0.07 -5.72
CA VAL A 290 -11.88 0.14 -5.39
C VAL A 290 -11.08 0.35 -6.67
N THR A 291 -10.11 1.25 -6.64
CA THR A 291 -9.28 1.57 -7.81
C THR A 291 -7.80 1.53 -7.46
N ILE A 292 -6.96 1.28 -8.46
CA ILE A 292 -5.51 1.41 -8.38
C ILE A 292 -5.06 2.34 -9.49
N ASN A 293 -4.20 3.30 -9.16
CA ASN A 293 -3.61 4.18 -10.16
C ASN A 293 -2.62 3.37 -11.02
N PRO A 294 -2.82 3.30 -12.35
CA PRO A 294 -2.00 2.44 -13.19
C PRO A 294 -0.55 2.88 -13.30
N VAL A 295 -0.21 4.12 -12.94
CA VAL A 295 1.16 4.66 -13.00
C VAL A 295 1.84 4.60 -11.63
N THR A 296 1.16 5.03 -10.58
CA THR A 296 1.76 5.14 -9.24
C THR A 296 1.56 3.91 -8.37
N GLY A 297 0.63 3.02 -8.73
CA GLY A 297 0.25 1.86 -7.92
C GLY A 297 -0.52 2.20 -6.64
N VAL A 298 -0.89 3.48 -6.45
CA VAL A 298 -1.68 3.93 -5.29
C VAL A 298 -3.07 3.32 -5.36
N ILE A 299 -3.48 2.63 -4.30
CA ILE A 299 -4.82 2.10 -4.11
C ILE A 299 -5.70 3.19 -3.48
N SER A 300 -6.94 3.30 -3.94
CA SER A 300 -7.93 4.27 -3.45
C SER A 300 -9.32 3.64 -3.30
N ASN A 301 -10.09 4.16 -2.34
CA ASN A 301 -11.38 3.60 -1.90
C ASN A 301 -11.25 2.17 -1.37
N GLU A 302 -10.11 1.86 -0.78
CA GLU A 302 -9.84 0.59 -0.12
C GLU A 302 -10.76 0.35 1.07
N VAL A 303 -11.00 -0.94 1.36
CA VAL A 303 -11.81 -1.36 2.51
C VAL A 303 -10.90 -1.98 3.56
N GLY A 304 -10.90 -1.43 4.78
CA GLY A 304 -10.15 -2.00 5.90
C GLY A 304 -10.58 -3.44 6.19
N GLY A 305 -9.60 -4.33 6.30
CA GLY A 305 -9.78 -5.78 6.45
C GLY A 305 -9.77 -6.58 5.14
N ALA A 306 -9.71 -5.92 3.98
CA ALA A 306 -9.61 -6.59 2.68
C ALA A 306 -8.15 -6.89 2.30
N THR A 307 -7.96 -7.88 1.42
CA THR A 307 -6.68 -8.16 0.75
C THR A 307 -6.89 -8.06 -0.76
N TYR A 308 -5.97 -7.40 -1.45
CA TYR A 308 -5.99 -7.23 -2.89
C TYR A 308 -4.77 -7.89 -3.54
N THR A 309 -4.98 -8.44 -4.73
CA THR A 309 -3.88 -8.92 -5.57
C THR A 309 -3.54 -7.86 -6.62
N VAL A 310 -2.39 -7.23 -6.44
CA VAL A 310 -1.85 -6.22 -7.35
C VAL A 310 -1.01 -6.91 -8.41
N GLN A 311 -1.33 -6.66 -9.67
CA GLN A 311 -0.52 -7.05 -10.81
C GLN A 311 0.34 -5.86 -11.25
N TYR A 312 1.62 -6.12 -11.45
CA TYR A 312 2.51 -5.21 -12.16
C TYR A 312 2.96 -5.83 -13.48
N THR A 313 2.87 -5.06 -14.56
CA THR A 313 3.30 -5.48 -15.89
C THR A 313 4.31 -4.47 -16.42
N THR A 314 5.50 -4.94 -16.76
CA THR A 314 6.62 -4.11 -17.23
C THR A 314 6.43 -3.66 -18.69
N PRO A 315 7.08 -2.56 -19.14
CA PRO A 315 6.80 -1.98 -20.45
C PRO A 315 7.58 -2.64 -21.59
N GLY A 316 7.04 -2.59 -22.80
CA GLY A 316 7.75 -3.02 -24.01
C GLY A 316 7.42 -4.45 -24.45
N PRO A 317 8.12 -4.96 -25.49
CA PRO A 317 7.72 -6.18 -26.19
C PRO A 317 7.93 -7.47 -25.39
N CYS A 318 8.89 -7.48 -24.46
CA CYS A 318 9.23 -8.64 -23.62
C CYS A 318 8.81 -8.41 -22.17
N SER A 319 7.56 -7.98 -22.01
CA SER A 319 7.00 -7.63 -20.71
C SER A 319 6.96 -8.83 -19.77
N GLY A 320 7.56 -8.69 -18.60
CA GLY A 320 7.31 -9.54 -17.44
C GLY A 320 6.04 -9.12 -16.70
N MET A 321 5.49 -10.05 -15.92
CA MET A 321 4.34 -9.86 -15.04
C MET A 321 4.65 -10.42 -13.65
N PHE A 322 4.23 -9.70 -12.61
CA PHE A 322 4.31 -10.16 -11.22
C PHE A 322 2.99 -9.88 -10.49
N LEU A 323 2.61 -10.78 -9.59
CA LEU A 323 1.43 -10.65 -8.73
C LEU A 323 1.89 -10.54 -7.27
N GLU A 324 1.43 -9.50 -6.59
CA GLU A 324 1.72 -9.23 -5.18
C GLU A 324 0.41 -9.13 -4.40
N MET A 325 0.35 -9.75 -3.22
CA MET A 325 -0.81 -9.64 -2.32
C MET A 325 -0.55 -8.55 -1.28
N VAL A 326 -1.48 -7.60 -1.17
CA VAL A 326 -1.44 -6.52 -0.19
C VAL A 326 -2.68 -6.55 0.70
N SER A 327 -2.49 -6.53 2.01
CA SER A 327 -3.57 -6.48 3.00
C SER A 327 -3.77 -5.05 3.51
N ILE A 328 -5.04 -4.64 3.52
CA ILE A 328 -5.47 -3.35 4.05
C ILE A 328 -5.89 -3.57 5.50
N LEU A 329 -5.11 -3.04 6.42
CA LEU A 329 -5.34 -3.21 7.83
C LEU A 329 -6.43 -2.22 8.29
N PRO A 330 -7.50 -2.68 8.97
CA PRO A 330 -8.52 -1.79 9.49
C PRO A 330 -7.94 -0.92 10.61
N GLN A 331 -8.47 0.29 10.80
CA GLN A 331 -8.12 1.07 11.99
C GLN A 331 -8.66 0.40 13.25
N GLU A 332 -7.86 0.44 14.31
CA GLU A 332 -8.29 -0.03 15.63
C GLU A 332 -9.37 0.87 16.21
N ILE A 333 -10.26 0.28 17.01
CA ILE A 333 -11.37 1.00 17.63
C ILE A 333 -10.94 1.49 19.01
N ALA A 334 -10.67 2.79 19.13
CA ALA A 334 -10.17 3.41 20.36
C ALA A 334 -11.26 3.84 21.35
N THR A 335 -12.52 3.45 21.16
CA THR A 335 -13.63 3.93 21.97
C THR A 335 -13.47 3.52 23.45
N PHE A 336 -13.69 4.50 24.33
CA PHE A 336 -13.80 4.35 25.78
C PHE A 336 -14.84 5.35 26.31
N ASN A 337 -15.32 5.14 27.53
CA ASN A 337 -16.16 6.08 28.25
C ASN A 337 -15.43 6.59 29.50
N PHE A 338 -15.65 7.83 29.89
CA PHE A 338 -15.16 8.38 31.15
C PHE A 338 -16.27 9.18 31.83
N LEU A 339 -16.70 8.73 33.01
CA LEU A 339 -17.78 9.41 33.74
C LEU A 339 -17.24 10.56 34.58
N ASP A 340 -18.04 11.62 34.69
CA ASP A 340 -17.81 12.72 35.63
C ASP A 340 -17.67 12.20 37.06
N PHE A 341 -16.81 12.85 37.85
CA PHE A 341 -16.50 12.42 39.21
C PHE A 341 -16.24 13.60 40.15
N CYS A 342 -16.37 13.36 41.46
CA CYS A 342 -16.09 14.35 42.49
C CYS A 342 -14.60 14.32 42.89
N VAL A 343 -14.04 15.46 43.29
CA VAL A 343 -12.67 15.51 43.84
C VAL A 343 -12.51 14.49 44.98
N GLY A 344 -11.45 13.68 44.91
CA GLY A 344 -11.12 12.64 45.90
C GLY A 344 -11.89 11.32 45.75
N SER A 345 -12.82 11.22 44.79
CA SER A 345 -13.48 9.95 44.45
C SER A 345 -12.63 9.11 43.49
N PRO A 346 -12.78 7.76 43.49
CA PRO A 346 -12.21 6.91 42.44
C PRO A 346 -12.67 7.38 41.06
N ASN A 347 -11.74 7.37 40.10
CA ASN A 347 -12.00 7.75 38.72
C ASN A 347 -11.26 6.81 37.77
N GLY A 348 -11.65 6.80 36.50
CA GLY A 348 -10.99 6.06 35.46
C GLY A 348 -11.89 5.75 34.27
N PRO A 349 -11.29 5.39 33.12
CA PRO A 349 -12.02 5.01 31.92
C PRO A 349 -12.71 3.65 32.10
N SER A 350 -13.79 3.44 31.33
CA SER A 350 -14.53 2.18 31.27
C SER A 350 -14.94 1.87 29.83
N GLY A 351 -15.37 0.64 29.55
CA GLY A 351 -15.86 0.27 28.20
C GLY A 351 -14.79 0.36 27.11
N ILE A 352 -13.51 0.15 27.45
CA ILE A 352 -12.40 0.17 26.50
C ILE A 352 -12.53 -1.04 25.56
N ILE A 353 -12.75 -0.81 24.27
CA ILE A 353 -12.93 -1.87 23.27
C ILE A 353 -11.58 -2.56 22.96
N SER A 354 -10.52 -1.79 22.76
CA SER A 354 -9.17 -2.27 22.46
C SER A 354 -8.19 -1.89 23.60
N PRO A 355 -7.95 -2.77 24.59
CA PRO A 355 -7.05 -2.50 25.73
C PRO A 355 -5.56 -2.42 25.34
N GLY A 356 -4.75 -1.86 26.24
CA GLY A 356 -3.29 -1.79 26.11
C GLY A 356 -2.76 -0.52 25.43
N GLY A 357 -3.64 0.42 25.10
CA GLY A 357 -3.28 1.73 24.57
C GLY A 357 -2.78 2.71 25.63
N VAL A 358 -2.62 3.97 25.21
CA VAL A 358 -2.04 5.05 26.00
C VAL A 358 -3.06 6.17 26.20
N PHE A 359 -3.29 6.54 27.46
CA PHE A 359 -4.07 7.70 27.85
C PHE A 359 -3.19 8.94 28.02
N THR A 360 -3.62 10.08 27.48
CA THR A 360 -2.95 11.37 27.63
C THR A 360 -3.98 12.48 27.80
N PHE A 361 -3.56 13.61 28.35
CA PHE A 361 -4.33 14.85 28.26
C PHE A 361 -4.03 15.56 26.94
N ASN A 362 -5.07 16.09 26.29
CA ASN A 362 -4.93 16.89 25.08
C ASN A 362 -5.91 18.09 25.11
N PRO A 363 -5.47 19.29 25.54
CA PRO A 363 -4.11 19.66 25.95
C PRO A 363 -3.76 19.24 27.39
N ILE A 364 -2.46 19.23 27.73
CA ILE A 364 -1.99 19.01 29.11
C ILE A 364 -2.50 20.15 30.01
N PRO A 365 -3.21 19.85 31.10
CA PRO A 365 -3.72 20.87 32.00
C PRO A 365 -2.56 21.52 32.78
N GLY A 366 -2.57 22.85 32.85
CA GLY A 366 -1.56 23.65 33.56
C GLY A 366 -1.80 23.79 35.07
N ASP A 367 -2.70 22.99 35.63
CA ASP A 367 -3.20 23.08 37.01
C ASP A 367 -2.56 22.07 37.97
N GLY A 368 -1.62 21.25 37.47
CA GLY A 368 -0.93 20.21 38.24
C GLY A 368 -1.60 18.83 38.20
N ALA A 369 -2.74 18.69 37.52
CA ALA A 369 -3.35 17.38 37.28
C ALA A 369 -2.47 16.53 36.36
N SER A 370 -2.41 15.22 36.63
CA SER A 370 -1.69 14.26 35.78
C SER A 370 -2.51 13.00 35.55
N ILE A 371 -2.32 12.37 34.40
CA ILE A 371 -3.02 11.14 34.02
C ILE A 371 -2.02 9.99 33.91
N ASN A 372 -2.35 8.84 34.49
CA ASN A 372 -1.57 7.63 34.30
C ASN A 372 -1.78 7.10 32.87
N SER A 373 -0.71 6.97 32.11
CA SER A 373 -0.77 6.59 30.70
C SER A 373 -1.32 5.19 30.43
N SER A 374 -1.21 4.26 31.38
CA SER A 374 -1.67 2.88 31.22
C SER A 374 -3.08 2.65 31.78
N THR A 375 -3.42 3.30 32.89
CA THR A 375 -4.72 3.08 33.56
C THR A 375 -5.75 4.15 33.27
N GLY A 376 -5.34 5.31 32.73
CA GLY A 376 -6.21 6.46 32.52
C GLY A 376 -6.68 7.17 33.80
N ILE A 377 -6.17 6.77 34.97
CA ILE A 377 -6.53 7.40 36.25
C ILE A 377 -5.94 8.80 36.32
N ILE A 378 -6.77 9.78 36.65
CA ILE A 378 -6.38 11.17 36.91
C ILE A 378 -6.00 11.32 38.38
N THR A 379 -4.86 11.95 38.62
CA THR A 379 -4.33 12.29 39.94
C THR A 379 -4.17 13.81 40.09
N ASN A 380 -4.36 14.30 41.31
CA ASN A 380 -4.42 15.73 41.65
C ASN A 380 -5.37 16.58 40.76
N PRO A 381 -6.60 16.10 40.45
CA PRO A 381 -7.54 16.91 39.68
C PRO A 381 -7.99 18.13 40.49
N VAL A 382 -8.20 19.26 39.81
CA VAL A 382 -8.75 20.49 40.38
C VAL A 382 -10.26 20.50 40.15
N GLY A 383 -11.04 20.55 41.23
CA GLY A 383 -12.50 20.59 41.12
C GLY A 383 -13.02 21.87 40.46
N GLY A 384 -14.06 21.71 39.65
CA GLY A 384 -14.59 22.71 38.73
C GLY A 384 -13.93 22.69 37.34
N SER A 385 -12.87 21.90 37.14
CA SER A 385 -12.17 21.81 35.85
C SER A 385 -12.77 20.75 34.94
N MET A 386 -12.59 20.93 33.62
CA MET A 386 -12.82 19.89 32.62
C MET A 386 -11.50 19.42 32.05
N TYR A 387 -11.35 18.11 31.88
CA TYR A 387 -10.18 17.50 31.26
C TYR A 387 -10.55 16.81 29.96
N THR A 388 -9.78 17.09 28.90
CA THR A 388 -9.88 16.40 27.62
C THR A 388 -8.86 15.27 27.58
N ILE A 389 -9.34 14.03 27.54
CA ILE A 389 -8.54 12.81 27.56
C ILE A 389 -8.49 12.23 26.16
N GLN A 390 -7.30 11.96 25.67
CA GLN A 390 -7.06 11.24 24.43
C GLN A 390 -6.56 9.82 24.73
N TYR A 391 -7.17 8.83 24.08
CA TYR A 391 -6.72 7.44 24.10
C TYR A 391 -6.26 7.01 22.71
N VAL A 392 -5.08 6.40 22.64
CA VAL A 392 -4.48 5.86 21.40
C VAL A 392 -4.20 4.38 21.58
N THR A 393 -4.68 3.51 20.69
CA THR A 393 -4.48 2.06 20.79
C THR A 393 -3.06 1.64 20.37
N PRO A 394 -2.54 0.47 20.78
CA PRO A 394 -1.11 0.14 20.65
C PRO A 394 -0.71 -0.56 19.33
N GLY A 395 -1.66 -0.87 18.44
CA GLY A 395 -1.38 -1.65 17.24
C GLY A 395 -0.76 -0.88 16.09
N VAL A 396 -0.53 -1.59 14.98
CA VAL A 396 0.07 -1.05 13.75
C VAL A 396 -0.80 0.02 13.08
N CYS A 397 -2.12 -0.04 13.28
CA CYS A 397 -3.09 0.94 12.79
C CYS A 397 -3.84 1.57 13.95
N PRO A 398 -3.17 2.43 14.74
CA PRO A 398 -3.72 2.93 15.99
C PRO A 398 -4.95 3.81 15.73
N GLY A 399 -6.02 3.53 16.46
CA GLY A 399 -7.18 4.41 16.55
C GLY A 399 -6.95 5.50 17.59
N THR A 400 -7.71 6.59 17.49
CA THR A 400 -7.72 7.66 18.52
C THR A 400 -9.16 8.01 18.89
N HIS A 401 -9.45 8.10 20.18
CA HIS A 401 -10.71 8.62 20.72
C HIS A 401 -10.43 9.72 21.73
N ILE A 402 -11.30 10.73 21.79
CA ILE A 402 -11.21 11.82 22.76
C ILE A 402 -12.50 11.88 23.57
N GLU A 403 -12.35 11.99 24.88
CA GLU A 403 -13.45 12.15 25.83
C GLU A 403 -13.21 13.39 26.71
N VAL A 404 -14.28 14.08 27.11
CA VAL A 404 -14.21 15.21 28.04
C VAL A 404 -14.89 14.82 29.34
N VAL A 405 -14.18 15.00 30.45
CA VAL A 405 -14.69 14.71 31.79
C VAL A 405 -14.69 15.96 32.67
N MET A 406 -15.76 16.16 33.42
CA MET A 406 -15.88 17.20 34.44
C MET A 406 -15.50 16.65 35.83
N VAL A 407 -14.67 17.41 36.55
CA VAL A 407 -14.39 17.15 37.96
C VAL A 407 -15.21 18.10 38.81
N THR A 408 -16.11 17.57 39.62
CA THR A 408 -17.03 18.39 40.43
C THR A 408 -16.44 18.67 41.81
N ASN A 409 -16.54 19.93 42.26
CA ASN A 409 -16.15 20.33 43.61
C ASN A 409 -17.04 19.70 44.67
N ASN A 410 -16.45 19.33 45.80
CA ASN A 410 -17.25 18.93 46.96
C ASN A 410 -17.88 20.16 47.61
N ILE A 411 -19.20 20.13 47.80
CA ILE A 411 -19.92 21.16 48.55
C ILE A 411 -20.15 20.70 50.00
N THR A 412 -19.97 21.60 50.97
CA THR A 412 -20.32 21.30 52.36
C THR A 412 -21.80 21.67 52.58
N PRO A 413 -22.69 20.72 52.94
CA PRO A 413 -24.10 21.02 53.13
C PRO A 413 -24.30 22.00 54.29
N SER A 414 -25.17 22.99 54.11
CA SER A 414 -25.69 23.78 55.22
C SER A 414 -26.70 22.92 56.00
N LEU A 415 -26.47 22.77 57.30
CA LEU A 415 -27.31 21.95 58.18
C LEU A 415 -28.33 22.82 58.91
N GLY A 416 -29.53 22.28 59.13
CA GLY A 416 -30.54 22.92 59.96
C GLY A 416 -30.13 23.05 61.43
N ALA A 417 -30.76 23.98 62.14
CA ALA A 417 -30.72 24.04 63.60
C ALA A 417 -31.77 23.10 64.19
N PHE A 418 -31.41 22.34 65.22
CA PHE A 418 -32.30 21.40 65.90
C PHE A 418 -32.27 21.63 67.42
N GLY A 419 -33.42 21.45 68.07
CA GLY A 419 -33.55 21.66 69.52
C GLY A 419 -33.62 23.15 69.93
N PRO A 420 -33.57 23.44 71.25
CA PRO A 420 -33.34 22.48 72.33
C PRO A 420 -34.50 21.51 72.54
N TYR A 421 -34.23 20.32 73.08
CA TYR A 421 -35.25 19.32 73.45
C TYR A 421 -35.18 18.99 74.95
N CYS A 422 -36.33 18.75 75.59
CA CYS A 422 -36.38 18.23 76.96
C CYS A 422 -36.06 16.72 76.98
N THR A 423 -35.50 16.18 78.06
CA THR A 423 -35.18 14.75 78.18
C THR A 423 -36.41 13.83 78.01
N SER A 424 -37.63 14.29 78.27
CA SER A 424 -38.86 13.52 77.98
C SER A 424 -39.44 13.70 76.58
N THR A 425 -38.79 14.46 75.70
CA THR A 425 -39.26 14.62 74.31
C THR A 425 -39.13 13.28 73.60
N ALA A 426 -40.17 12.85 72.90
CA ALA A 426 -40.14 11.63 72.09
C ALA A 426 -39.06 11.74 70.99
N PRO A 427 -38.56 10.61 70.45
CA PRO A 427 -37.58 10.63 69.37
C PRO A 427 -37.99 11.51 68.18
N VAL A 428 -37.08 12.37 67.72
CA VAL A 428 -37.30 13.34 66.64
C VAL A 428 -36.58 12.86 65.38
N ALA A 429 -37.31 12.72 64.26
CA ALA A 429 -36.70 12.40 62.98
C ALA A 429 -35.92 13.62 62.44
N LEU A 430 -34.63 13.42 62.15
CA LEU A 430 -33.79 14.43 61.50
C LEU A 430 -33.97 14.35 59.97
N PRO A 431 -34.10 15.48 59.24
CA PRO A 431 -34.29 15.43 57.79
C PRO A 431 -33.07 14.83 57.10
N THR A 432 -33.30 13.82 56.26
CA THR A 432 -32.24 13.10 55.51
C THR A 432 -31.79 13.82 54.25
N VAL A 433 -32.37 14.98 53.94
CA VAL A 433 -31.92 15.87 52.86
C VAL A 433 -31.59 17.22 53.47
N GLN A 434 -30.35 17.68 53.26
CA GLN A 434 -29.82 18.95 53.76
C GLN A 434 -29.26 19.74 52.58
N ASN A 435 -29.80 20.94 52.33
CA ASN A 435 -29.40 21.77 51.18
C ASN A 435 -29.42 21.02 49.83
N GLY A 436 -30.43 20.17 49.60
CA GLY A 436 -30.54 19.33 48.40
C GLY A 436 -29.67 18.07 48.37
N ILE A 437 -28.84 17.85 49.39
CA ILE A 437 -27.93 16.69 49.52
C ILE A 437 -28.57 15.66 50.43
N SER A 438 -28.77 14.44 49.93
CA SER A 438 -29.28 13.32 50.73
C SER A 438 -28.15 12.65 51.51
N GLY A 439 -28.44 12.25 52.74
CA GLY A 439 -27.46 11.62 53.62
C GLY A 439 -28.08 11.05 54.89
N ASN A 440 -27.22 10.58 55.78
CA ASN A 440 -27.60 9.97 57.04
C ASN A 440 -26.97 10.69 58.22
N TRP A 441 -27.68 10.70 59.33
CA TRP A 441 -27.27 11.27 60.60
C TRP A 441 -26.68 10.19 61.50
N SER A 442 -25.64 10.56 62.24
CA SER A 442 -25.02 9.74 63.28
C SER A 442 -24.53 10.62 64.44
N GLY A 443 -24.33 10.02 65.60
CA GLY A 443 -23.89 10.73 66.81
C GLY A 443 -24.66 10.32 68.06
N PRO A 444 -24.39 10.96 69.20
CA PRO A 444 -25.06 10.66 70.46
C PRO A 444 -26.58 10.73 70.34
N GLY A 445 -27.27 9.71 70.83
CA GLY A 445 -28.74 9.64 70.80
C GLY A 445 -29.36 9.40 69.42
N ILE A 446 -28.59 9.20 68.34
CA ILE A 446 -29.15 8.97 67.00
C ILE A 446 -29.21 7.48 66.68
N VAL A 447 -30.39 6.98 66.32
CA VAL A 447 -30.59 5.64 65.74
C VAL A 447 -31.52 5.77 64.53
N GLY A 448 -31.06 5.32 63.35
CA GLY A 448 -31.87 5.35 62.12
C GLY A 448 -32.38 6.74 61.75
N ASN A 449 -31.50 7.76 61.81
CA ASN A 449 -31.84 9.17 61.59
C ASN A 449 -32.86 9.77 62.58
N GLN A 450 -33.15 9.10 63.69
CA GLN A 450 -33.98 9.62 64.78
C GLN A 450 -33.12 9.98 65.98
N PHE A 451 -33.18 11.23 66.42
CA PHE A 451 -32.53 11.72 67.63
C PHE A 451 -33.43 11.47 68.84
N SER A 452 -32.93 10.78 69.85
CA SER A 452 -33.62 10.47 71.10
C SER A 452 -33.01 11.27 72.27
N PRO A 453 -33.69 12.33 72.75
CA PRO A 453 -33.17 13.19 73.82
C PRO A 453 -32.91 12.46 75.13
N VAL A 454 -33.74 11.46 75.46
CA VAL A 454 -33.53 10.63 76.67
C VAL A 454 -32.26 9.77 76.59
N VAL A 455 -31.90 9.31 75.39
CA VAL A 455 -30.69 8.48 75.17
C VAL A 455 -29.45 9.37 75.10
N ALA A 456 -29.54 10.54 74.46
CA ALA A 456 -28.45 11.51 74.42
C ALA A 456 -28.09 12.04 75.82
N GLY A 457 -29.10 12.24 76.67
CA GLY A 457 -28.93 12.82 78.02
C GLY A 457 -28.77 14.33 77.99
N VAL A 458 -28.78 14.97 79.16
CA VAL A 458 -28.68 16.45 79.28
C VAL A 458 -27.31 16.93 78.82
N GLY A 459 -27.26 17.96 77.98
CA GLY A 459 -26.04 18.56 77.45
C GLY A 459 -26.13 18.93 75.97
N ILE A 460 -25.02 19.42 75.41
CA ILE A 460 -24.88 19.75 73.99
C ILE A 460 -24.23 18.56 73.28
N HIS A 461 -24.92 18.02 72.27
CA HIS A 461 -24.48 16.85 71.52
C HIS A 461 -24.14 17.22 70.08
N SER A 462 -22.92 16.92 69.66
CA SER A 462 -22.52 17.07 68.26
C SER A 462 -22.99 15.89 67.44
N VAL A 463 -23.72 16.16 66.35
CA VAL A 463 -24.27 15.17 65.44
C VAL A 463 -23.71 15.39 64.04
N LEU A 464 -23.41 14.29 63.35
CA LEU A 464 -22.73 14.24 62.05
C LEU A 464 -23.72 13.88 60.95
N PHE A 465 -23.78 14.71 59.91
CA PHE A 465 -24.44 14.40 58.65
C PHE A 465 -23.42 13.88 57.63
N THR A 466 -23.66 12.66 57.14
CA THR A 466 -22.85 12.00 56.12
C THR A 466 -23.64 11.90 54.83
N PRO A 467 -23.30 12.68 53.78
CA PRO A 467 -23.90 12.55 52.46
C PRO A 467 -23.79 11.13 51.88
N ASN A 468 -24.76 10.76 51.03
CA ASN A 468 -24.70 9.53 50.26
C ASN A 468 -23.57 9.61 49.20
N ALA A 469 -23.02 8.45 48.82
CA ALA A 469 -21.97 8.37 47.81
C ALA A 469 -22.42 8.98 46.46
N GLY A 470 -21.48 9.61 45.74
CA GLY A 470 -21.71 10.20 44.42
C GLY A 470 -22.35 11.60 44.41
N GLN A 471 -22.64 12.20 45.57
CA GLN A 471 -23.28 13.52 45.65
C GLN A 471 -22.30 14.71 45.67
N CYS A 472 -21.00 14.48 45.53
CA CYS A 472 -19.94 15.51 45.61
C CYS A 472 -20.13 16.44 46.82
N ALA A 473 -20.23 15.85 48.00
CA ALA A 473 -20.55 16.58 49.22
C ALA A 473 -19.66 16.14 50.38
N ASN A 474 -19.21 17.10 51.18
CA ASN A 474 -18.45 16.84 52.40
C ASN A 474 -19.40 16.52 53.56
N THR A 475 -18.91 15.77 54.54
CA THR A 475 -19.61 15.63 55.82
C THR A 475 -19.67 16.98 56.55
N ASN A 476 -20.70 17.19 57.35
CA ASN A 476 -20.80 18.38 58.20
C ASN A 476 -21.41 18.01 59.55
N THR A 477 -21.16 18.81 60.58
CA THR A 477 -21.69 18.59 61.94
C THR A 477 -22.53 19.76 62.40
N THR A 478 -23.54 19.48 63.23
CA THR A 478 -24.32 20.49 63.95
C THR A 478 -24.52 20.03 65.40
N SER A 479 -24.96 20.92 66.28
CA SER A 479 -25.17 20.62 67.70
C SER A 479 -26.65 20.61 68.05
N ILE A 480 -27.06 19.63 68.86
CA ILE A 480 -28.40 19.55 69.45
C ILE A 480 -28.27 19.66 70.97
N GLU A 481 -28.96 20.64 71.55
CA GLU A 481 -29.01 20.81 73.00
C GLU A 481 -30.17 20.01 73.60
N VAL A 482 -29.89 19.26 74.67
CA VAL A 482 -30.89 18.56 75.48
C VAL A 482 -30.88 19.14 76.89
N ILE A 483 -32.04 19.61 77.35
CA ILE A 483 -32.21 20.24 78.65
C ILE A 483 -32.95 19.27 79.58
N ALA A 484 -32.58 19.26 80.86
CA ALA A 484 -33.28 18.49 81.88
C ALA A 484 -34.75 18.89 81.96
N ASN A 485 -35.65 17.94 82.19
CA ASN A 485 -37.04 18.23 82.48
C ASN A 485 -37.18 19.20 83.67
N PRO A 486 -38.13 20.14 83.62
CA PRO A 486 -38.36 21.05 84.72
C PRO A 486 -38.85 20.30 85.97
N THR A 487 -38.26 20.63 87.11
CA THR A 487 -38.72 20.28 88.45
C THR A 487 -38.99 21.57 89.21
N GLY A 488 -39.95 21.56 90.12
CA GLY A 488 -40.30 22.72 90.92
C GLY A 488 -40.50 22.35 92.38
N ASN A 489 -40.13 23.26 93.27
CA ASN A 489 -40.51 23.24 94.67
C ASN A 489 -40.95 24.64 95.13
N LEU A 490 -41.61 24.71 96.28
CA LEU A 490 -41.93 25.97 96.97
C LEU A 490 -40.96 26.22 98.11
N SER A 491 -40.71 27.49 98.39
CA SER A 491 -39.99 27.94 99.58
C SER A 491 -40.75 29.05 100.30
N GLY A 492 -40.68 29.06 101.62
CA GLY A 492 -41.43 29.96 102.49
C GLY A 492 -42.28 29.20 103.51
N ALA A 493 -42.46 29.79 104.70
CA ALA A 493 -43.28 29.25 105.77
C ALA A 493 -44.03 30.39 106.49
N PRO A 494 -44.93 31.10 105.79
CA PRO A 494 -45.66 32.21 106.39
C PRO A 494 -46.61 31.71 107.49
N ILE A 495 -46.64 32.41 108.62
CA ILE A 495 -47.66 32.23 109.66
C ILE A 495 -48.81 33.17 109.34
N LEU A 496 -50.03 32.63 109.18
CA LEU A 496 -51.21 33.39 108.73
C LEU A 496 -52.30 33.39 109.82
N CYS A 497 -52.74 34.57 110.25
CA CYS A 497 -53.98 34.74 111.01
C CYS A 497 -55.17 35.11 110.09
N PRO A 498 -56.43 35.01 110.53
CA PRO A 498 -57.58 35.43 109.73
C PRO A 498 -57.43 36.87 109.22
N GLY A 499 -57.52 37.06 107.91
CA GLY A 499 -57.34 38.36 107.26
C GLY A 499 -55.88 38.76 106.99
N GLN A 500 -54.89 37.95 107.34
CA GLN A 500 -53.49 38.16 106.97
C GLN A 500 -53.08 37.36 105.74
N CYS A 501 -52.03 37.86 105.07
CA CYS A 501 -51.40 37.23 103.93
C CYS A 501 -49.91 37.03 104.16
N GLY A 502 -49.31 36.08 103.44
CA GLY A 502 -47.87 35.83 103.47
C GLY A 502 -47.40 35.21 102.16
N GLU A 503 -46.11 35.29 101.88
CA GLU A 503 -45.57 34.98 100.56
C GLU A 503 -44.83 33.63 100.55
N VAL A 504 -44.94 32.93 99.42
CA VAL A 504 -44.09 31.79 99.07
C VAL A 504 -43.50 32.01 97.67
N MET A 505 -42.28 31.50 97.45
CA MET A 505 -41.58 31.62 96.17
C MET A 505 -41.43 30.27 95.49
N PHE A 506 -41.50 30.28 94.16
CA PHE A 506 -41.23 29.10 93.33
C PHE A 506 -39.73 28.94 93.06
N ASN A 507 -39.23 27.72 93.23
CA ASN A 507 -37.86 27.32 92.89
C ASN A 507 -37.93 26.19 91.85
N PHE A 508 -37.81 26.56 90.58
CA PHE A 508 -37.71 25.66 89.44
C PHE A 508 -36.24 25.41 89.05
N SER A 509 -35.94 24.17 88.69
CA SER A 509 -34.67 23.75 88.08
C SER A 509 -34.94 22.84 86.88
N GLY A 510 -34.15 22.94 85.81
CA GLY A 510 -34.49 22.31 84.53
C GLY A 510 -35.59 23.05 83.76
N GLY A 511 -35.69 22.80 82.45
CA GLY A 511 -36.54 23.57 81.53
C GLY A 511 -36.14 25.05 81.39
N SER A 512 -36.86 25.79 80.56
CA SER A 512 -36.70 27.23 80.38
C SER A 512 -38.06 27.90 80.16
N GLY A 513 -38.17 29.19 80.47
CA GLY A 513 -39.40 29.98 80.29
C GLY A 513 -40.36 29.93 81.49
N THR A 514 -41.66 30.12 81.21
CA THR A 514 -42.74 30.16 82.19
C THR A 514 -43.37 28.77 82.36
N PHE A 515 -43.70 28.40 83.59
CA PHE A 515 -44.33 27.13 83.93
C PHE A 515 -45.79 27.30 84.31
N ASN A 516 -46.63 26.34 83.91
CA ASN A 516 -47.98 26.22 84.45
C ASN A 516 -47.94 25.12 85.52
N ILE A 517 -48.45 25.42 86.71
CA ILE A 517 -48.41 24.50 87.84
C ILE A 517 -49.79 24.27 88.43
N ASN A 518 -49.94 23.17 89.15
CA ASN A 518 -51.07 22.92 90.03
C ASN A 518 -50.57 22.95 91.47
N LEU A 519 -51.15 23.83 92.26
CA LEU A 519 -50.85 23.99 93.66
C LEU A 519 -51.90 23.26 94.50
N ASN A 520 -51.46 22.26 95.25
CA ASN A 520 -52.31 21.57 96.21
C ASN A 520 -52.06 22.10 97.62
N VAL A 521 -53.10 22.65 98.24
CA VAL A 521 -53.12 23.07 99.64
C VAL A 521 -53.92 22.03 100.44
N SER A 522 -53.26 21.34 101.37
CA SER A 522 -53.89 20.25 102.15
C SER A 522 -53.83 20.50 103.65
N ALA A 523 -54.95 20.24 104.33
CA ALA A 523 -55.18 20.47 105.75
C ALA A 523 -56.16 19.44 106.36
N GLY A 524 -55.67 18.30 106.87
CA GLY A 524 -56.55 17.22 107.36
C GLY A 524 -57.46 16.69 106.24
N PHE A 525 -58.79 16.82 106.40
CA PHE A 525 -59.76 16.44 105.37
C PHE A 525 -59.94 17.48 104.24
N PHE A 526 -59.35 18.67 104.38
CA PHE A 526 -59.42 19.72 103.37
C PHE A 526 -58.31 19.55 102.34
N ASN A 527 -58.66 19.57 101.06
CA ASN A 527 -57.73 19.54 99.95
C ASN A 527 -58.24 20.47 98.86
N LEU A 528 -57.42 21.43 98.45
CA LEU A 528 -57.74 22.42 97.43
C LEU A 528 -56.64 22.40 96.37
N ASN A 529 -57.03 22.14 95.12
CA ASN A 529 -56.14 22.11 93.98
C ASN A 529 -56.35 23.34 93.10
N ILE A 530 -55.28 24.08 92.84
CA ILE A 530 -55.32 25.41 92.26
C ILE A 530 -54.37 25.48 91.06
N PRO A 531 -54.87 25.61 89.82
CA PRO A 531 -54.01 25.85 88.67
C PRO A 531 -53.47 27.28 88.72
N VAL A 532 -52.14 27.41 88.71
CA VAL A 532 -51.44 28.69 88.66
C VAL A 532 -50.63 28.73 87.36
N PRO A 533 -51.13 29.38 86.30
CA PRO A 533 -50.42 29.49 85.03
C PRO A 533 -49.34 30.58 85.07
N GLY A 534 -48.31 30.44 84.23
CA GLY A 534 -47.36 31.50 83.89
C GLY A 534 -46.32 31.84 84.95
N VAL A 535 -46.01 30.91 85.86
CA VAL A 535 -45.07 31.17 86.97
C VAL A 535 -43.61 30.96 86.57
N THR A 536 -42.72 31.68 87.22
CA THR A 536 -41.26 31.60 87.06
C THR A 536 -40.57 31.63 88.42
N ASN A 537 -39.24 31.51 88.47
CA ASN A 537 -38.48 31.65 89.71
C ASN A 537 -38.59 33.04 90.36
N SER A 538 -39.01 34.06 89.60
CA SER A 538 -39.25 35.41 90.13
C SER A 538 -40.71 35.64 90.53
N THR A 539 -41.61 34.69 90.27
CA THR A 539 -43.01 34.82 90.67
C THR A 539 -43.13 34.60 92.18
N VAL A 540 -43.63 35.62 92.88
CA VAL A 540 -44.03 35.53 94.29
C VAL A 540 -45.51 35.21 94.36
N LEU A 541 -45.87 34.14 95.07
CA LEU A 541 -47.25 33.75 95.29
C LEU A 541 -47.68 34.21 96.69
N THR A 542 -48.74 35.01 96.74
CA THR A 542 -49.31 35.49 98.00
C THR A 542 -50.39 34.53 98.48
N LEU A 543 -50.29 34.04 99.71
CA LEU A 543 -51.29 33.20 100.37
C LEU A 543 -52.04 34.03 101.39
N CYS A 544 -53.35 34.18 101.22
CA CYS A 544 -54.21 34.95 102.13
C CYS A 544 -55.24 34.05 102.80
N LEU A 545 -55.43 34.17 104.11
CA LEU A 545 -56.50 33.47 104.83
C LEU A 545 -57.78 34.34 104.80
N SER A 546 -58.60 34.20 103.75
CA SER A 546 -59.77 35.04 103.47
C SER A 546 -60.87 34.29 102.68
N ASN A 547 -62.10 34.81 102.69
CA ASN A 547 -63.24 34.24 101.94
C ASN A 547 -63.29 34.74 100.48
N GLY A 548 -62.14 34.68 99.78
CA GLY A 548 -61.98 35.11 98.39
C GLY A 548 -62.10 33.98 97.37
N ILE A 549 -61.98 34.33 96.09
CA ILE A 549 -61.83 33.36 94.99
C ILE A 549 -60.52 32.57 95.24
N PRO A 550 -60.52 31.23 95.07
CA PRO A 550 -59.36 30.38 95.39
C PRO A 550 -58.03 30.85 94.80
N PHE A 551 -58.04 31.45 93.61
CA PHE A 551 -56.88 32.08 93.01
C PHE A 551 -57.26 33.32 92.20
N ASP A 552 -56.54 34.42 92.44
CA ASP A 552 -56.57 35.65 91.67
C ASP A 552 -55.28 35.76 90.83
N PRO A 553 -55.37 35.56 89.49
CA PRO A 553 -54.21 35.62 88.61
C PRO A 553 -53.67 37.04 88.41
N ALA A 554 -54.43 38.10 88.70
CA ALA A 554 -53.95 39.47 88.52
C ALA A 554 -52.94 39.87 89.60
N THR A 555 -53.09 39.30 90.79
CA THR A 555 -52.26 39.60 91.97
C THR A 555 -51.39 38.42 92.42
N ASN A 556 -51.48 37.27 91.73
CA ASN A 556 -50.88 35.99 92.15
C ASN A 556 -51.26 35.62 93.60
N THR A 557 -52.53 35.84 93.96
CA THR A 557 -53.02 35.61 95.32
C THR A 557 -53.88 34.35 95.39
N VAL A 558 -53.53 33.41 96.26
CA VAL A 558 -54.35 32.27 96.62
C VAL A 558 -55.10 32.57 97.92
N ASN A 559 -56.42 32.50 97.89
CA ASN A 559 -57.24 32.67 99.09
C ASN A 559 -57.62 31.32 99.69
N ILE A 560 -57.13 31.07 100.89
CA ILE A 560 -57.51 29.91 101.71
C ILE A 560 -58.74 30.32 102.54
N PRO A 561 -59.87 29.61 102.43
CA PRO A 561 -61.09 29.98 103.15
C PRO A 561 -60.91 30.00 104.68
N THR A 562 -61.59 30.91 105.37
CA THR A 562 -61.41 31.10 106.82
C THR A 562 -62.03 30.00 107.69
N PHE A 563 -62.78 29.06 107.10
CA PHE A 563 -63.36 27.91 107.80
C PHE A 563 -62.37 26.74 107.95
N VAL A 564 -61.16 26.84 107.40
CA VAL A 564 -60.12 25.83 107.56
C VAL A 564 -59.62 25.84 109.02
N PRO A 565 -59.62 24.69 109.74
CA PRO A 565 -59.20 24.63 111.14
C PRO A 565 -57.75 25.09 111.35
N PRO A 566 -57.41 25.75 112.48
CA PRO A 566 -56.04 26.15 112.79
C PRO A 566 -55.08 24.96 112.78
N GLY A 567 -53.94 25.08 112.10
CA GLY A 567 -52.92 24.04 112.05
C GLY A 567 -51.83 24.31 111.02
N ASN A 568 -50.90 23.36 110.89
CA ASN A 568 -49.87 23.39 109.85
C ASN A 568 -50.45 22.82 108.55
N TYR A 569 -50.29 23.56 107.45
CA TYR A 569 -50.73 23.14 106.12
C TYR A 569 -49.52 22.80 105.26
N SER A 570 -49.61 21.72 104.49
CA SER A 570 -48.60 21.39 103.48
C SER A 570 -49.04 21.92 102.13
N LEU A 571 -48.14 22.64 101.47
CA LEU A 571 -48.28 23.02 100.07
C LEU A 571 -47.45 22.06 99.24
N THR A 572 -48.07 21.42 98.25
CA THR A 572 -47.37 20.56 97.30
C THR A 572 -47.56 21.10 95.89
N LEU A 573 -46.45 21.16 95.16
CA LEU A 573 -46.39 21.66 93.80
C LEU A 573 -46.38 20.49 92.83
N PHE A 574 -47.32 20.48 91.88
CA PHE A 574 -47.29 19.54 90.76
C PHE A 574 -47.09 20.34 89.48
N LEU A 575 -46.01 20.04 88.76
CA LEU A 575 -45.79 20.64 87.46
C LEU A 575 -46.84 20.12 86.47
N ILE A 576 -47.56 21.02 85.81
CA ILE A 576 -48.44 20.64 84.72
C ILE A 576 -47.58 20.69 83.47
N PHE A 577 -47.12 19.52 83.00
CA PHE A 577 -46.35 19.43 81.76
C PHE A 577 -47.24 19.89 80.60
N ILE A 578 -47.03 21.13 80.15
CA ILE A 578 -47.42 21.50 78.81
C ILE A 578 -46.20 21.23 77.95
N ILE A 579 -46.33 20.25 77.05
CA ILE A 579 -45.45 20.15 75.88
C ILE A 579 -45.73 21.42 75.08
N SER A 580 -45.01 22.51 75.37
CA SER A 580 -45.00 23.63 74.46
C SER A 580 -44.29 23.13 73.22
N LEU A 581 -45.06 22.76 72.20
CA LEU A 581 -44.57 22.76 70.83
C LEU A 581 -44.10 24.20 70.56
N PHE A 582 -42.81 24.45 70.75
CA PHE A 582 -42.16 25.54 70.04
C PHE A 582 -42.09 25.10 68.58
N SER A 583 -43.17 25.32 67.84
CA SER A 583 -43.09 25.49 66.41
C SER A 583 -42.43 26.85 66.16
N THR A 584 -41.10 26.88 66.10
CA THR A 584 -40.43 28.00 65.44
C THR A 584 -40.67 27.85 63.94
N MET A 585 -41.57 28.66 63.39
CA MET A 585 -41.42 29.12 62.03
C MET A 585 -40.05 29.77 61.93
N SER A 586 -39.19 29.26 61.03
CA SER A 586 -38.20 30.10 60.37
C SER A 586 -38.71 30.37 58.97
N SER A 587 -39.03 31.63 58.73
CA SER A 587 -39.06 32.24 57.42
C SER A 587 -37.62 32.53 56.98
N ASN A 588 -37.20 32.05 55.83
CA ASN A 588 -36.77 32.86 54.68
C ASN A 588 -35.95 32.04 53.66
N SER A 589 -36.29 32.32 52.39
CA SER A 589 -35.47 32.30 51.17
C SER A 589 -34.65 31.07 50.84
#